data_AF-A0A941W2U1-F1
#
_entry.id   AF-A0A941W2U1-F1
#
_cell.length_a   1.000
_cell.length_b   1.000
_cell.length_c   1.000
_cell.angle_alpha   90.00
_cell.angle_beta   90.00
_cell.angle_gamma   90.00
#
_symmetry.space_group_name_H-M   'P 1'
#
loop_
_entity.id
_entity.type
_entity.pdbx_description
1 polymer ?
#
loop_
_entity_poly.entity_id
_entity_poly.type
_entity_poly.pdbx_seq_one_letter_code
_entity_poly.pdbx_strand_id
1 'polypeptide(L)'
;NPHFKAKNIFDYDENGQELNVRPGERKRIEMFKQAFLKDTAASAHFENPERAWEAGFALNDGGISYLAESLRPLCNPELKRQQLDGQATRLREQMVERMAHYYVSDNPEQELEKRRTAARQVAGCLIDCAGEQRFGELLRALQSDSDELEGIYYRIETRLPDEKQAIGAPTIGAVVDTGKMKALLGLGTPTAGAAPEAPRKDDAALFAREAVAEWMRDLQDLSGNKSLCDYYRVPEANMAEFVKELINGAQRLKLEERIEALVRKVTGFRMKFEQIVALPARLTANLLNGYVDYLGYDALALEQRPMLALETGPRPVFPPRAVPRGGPQLGEQPSSYDQDYYTDWIRGFLDLVERNARTRDGAEVDLAANRRLGELLTRLRPAA
;
A
#
# COMPACT_ATOMS: atom_id res chain seq x y z
N ASN A 1 38.27 -37.76 -45.80
CA ASN A 1 37.04 -37.77 -46.63
C ASN A 1 36.86 -39.18 -47.16
N PRO A 2 35.85 -39.94 -46.70
CA PRO A 2 35.69 -41.36 -47.04
C PRO A 2 35.49 -41.63 -48.55
N HIS A 3 35.19 -40.61 -49.35
CA HIS A 3 35.13 -40.72 -50.81
C HIS A 3 36.44 -40.37 -51.54
N PHE A 4 37.47 -39.91 -50.83
CA PHE A 4 38.76 -39.54 -51.39
C PHE A 4 39.86 -40.46 -50.87
N LYS A 5 40.21 -41.48 -51.66
CA LYS A 5 41.29 -42.42 -51.35
C LYS A 5 42.64 -41.74 -51.59
N ALA A 6 43.42 -41.52 -50.53
CA ALA A 6 44.79 -41.02 -50.61
C ALA A 6 45.74 -42.15 -51.05
N LYS A 7 45.56 -42.64 -52.28
CA LYS A 7 46.33 -43.75 -52.89
C LYS A 7 47.82 -43.46 -53.00
N ASN A 8 48.23 -42.21 -52.79
CA ASN A 8 49.63 -41.79 -52.72
C ASN A 8 50.27 -42.07 -51.35
N ILE A 9 49.48 -42.23 -50.28
CA ILE A 9 49.96 -42.32 -48.90
C ILE A 9 49.65 -43.68 -48.27
N PHE A 10 48.46 -44.24 -48.54
CA PHE A 10 47.99 -45.50 -47.97
C PHE A 10 47.78 -46.58 -49.02
N ASP A 11 47.96 -47.84 -48.62
CA ASP A 11 47.54 -49.01 -49.38
C ASP A 11 46.13 -49.42 -48.97
N TYR A 12 45.33 -49.85 -49.96
CA TYR A 12 43.92 -50.17 -49.78
C TYR A 12 43.65 -51.63 -50.17
N ASP A 13 42.76 -52.32 -49.46
CA ASP A 13 42.27 -53.66 -49.81
C ASP A 13 41.19 -53.62 -50.92
N GLU A 14 40.69 -54.79 -51.31
CA GLU A 14 39.62 -54.94 -52.32
C GLU A 14 38.29 -54.27 -51.89
N ASN A 15 38.06 -54.13 -50.58
CA ASN A 15 36.90 -53.48 -49.99
C ASN A 15 37.10 -51.96 -49.79
N GLY A 16 38.30 -51.45 -50.08
CA GLY A 16 38.67 -50.05 -49.94
C GLY A 16 39.05 -49.60 -48.52
N GLN A 17 39.39 -50.52 -47.63
CA GLN A 17 39.94 -50.25 -46.30
C GLN A 17 41.46 -50.01 -46.36
N GLU A 18 41.95 -49.10 -45.52
CA GLU A 18 43.36 -48.77 -45.39
C GLU A 18 44.10 -49.90 -44.65
N LEU A 19 45.10 -50.49 -45.31
CA LEU A 19 45.88 -51.61 -44.78
C LEU A 19 47.14 -51.12 -44.06
N ASN A 20 47.92 -50.25 -44.71
CA ASN A 20 49.19 -49.76 -44.20
C ASN A 20 49.57 -48.43 -44.84
N VAL A 21 50.43 -47.67 -44.16
CA VAL A 21 51.18 -46.55 -44.75
C VAL A 21 52.27 -47.08 -45.67
N ARG A 22 52.33 -46.56 -46.90
CA ARG A 22 53.31 -46.97 -47.90
C ARG A 22 54.75 -46.79 -47.40
N PRO A 23 55.65 -47.78 -47.56
CA PRO A 23 57.02 -47.69 -47.05
C PRO A 23 57.80 -46.47 -47.55
N GLY A 24 57.56 -46.03 -48.79
CA GLY A 24 58.22 -44.88 -49.41
C GLY A 24 57.83 -43.52 -48.79
N GLU A 25 56.63 -43.38 -48.24
CA GLU A 25 56.15 -42.10 -47.69
C GLU A 25 56.40 -41.96 -46.18
N ARG A 26 56.83 -43.02 -45.48
CA ARG A 26 57.06 -43.00 -44.02
C ARG A 26 58.03 -41.91 -43.59
N LYS A 27 59.14 -41.72 -44.32
CA LYS A 27 60.12 -40.65 -44.03
C LYS A 27 59.52 -39.25 -44.20
N ARG A 28 58.63 -39.08 -45.18
CA ARG A 28 57.99 -37.80 -45.47
C ARG A 28 56.92 -37.45 -44.43
N ILE A 29 56.17 -38.46 -43.98
CA ILE A 29 55.17 -38.31 -42.92
C ILE A 29 55.85 -37.95 -41.59
N GLU A 30 56.97 -38.59 -41.27
CA GLU A 30 57.74 -38.24 -40.06
C GLU A 30 58.29 -36.81 -40.13
N MET A 31 58.79 -36.38 -41.30
CA MET A 31 59.21 -34.99 -41.51
C MET A 31 58.05 -34.01 -41.27
N PHE A 32 56.85 -34.32 -41.77
CA PHE A 32 55.67 -33.49 -41.52
C PHE A 32 55.18 -33.54 -40.07
N LYS A 33 55.28 -34.69 -39.38
CA LYS A 33 55.01 -34.80 -37.93
C LYS A 33 55.91 -33.83 -37.17
N GLN A 34 57.20 -33.86 -37.44
CA GLN A 34 58.18 -32.97 -36.78
C GLN A 34 57.95 -31.49 -37.09
N ALA A 35 57.53 -31.16 -38.32
CA ALA A 35 57.18 -29.79 -38.68
C ALA A 35 55.90 -29.32 -37.97
N PHE A 36 54.87 -30.16 -37.91
CA PHE A 36 53.61 -29.88 -37.22
C PHE A 36 53.81 -29.68 -35.71
N LEU A 37 54.63 -30.52 -35.07
CA LEU A 37 54.93 -30.38 -33.63
C LEU A 37 55.76 -29.13 -33.29
N LYS A 38 56.52 -28.60 -34.25
CA LYS A 38 57.31 -27.36 -34.09
C LYS A 38 56.54 -26.10 -34.49
N ASP A 39 55.39 -26.25 -35.13
CA ASP A 39 54.58 -25.13 -35.56
C ASP A 39 53.87 -24.46 -34.37
N THR A 40 54.03 -23.14 -34.28
CA THR A 40 53.47 -22.35 -33.18
C THR A 40 51.96 -22.25 -33.28
N ALA A 41 51.38 -22.26 -34.49
CA ALA A 41 49.93 -22.24 -34.67
C ALA A 41 49.31 -23.59 -34.25
N ALA A 42 49.89 -24.72 -34.66
CA ALA A 42 49.44 -26.05 -34.22
C ALA A 42 49.46 -26.19 -32.69
N SER A 43 50.53 -25.73 -32.04
CA SER A 43 50.66 -25.77 -30.57
C SER A 43 49.66 -24.86 -29.84
N ALA A 44 49.20 -23.78 -30.48
CA ALA A 44 48.20 -22.88 -29.91
C ALA A 44 46.77 -23.41 -30.04
N HIS A 45 46.49 -24.28 -31.02
CA HIS A 45 45.14 -24.74 -31.35
C HIS A 45 44.83 -26.17 -30.88
N PHE A 46 45.84 -27.02 -30.69
CA PHE A 46 45.65 -28.38 -30.19
C PHE A 46 46.13 -28.52 -28.75
N GLU A 47 45.26 -29.05 -27.89
CA GLU A 47 45.61 -29.35 -26.49
C GLU A 47 46.72 -30.40 -26.38
N ASN A 48 46.75 -31.36 -27.31
CA ASN A 48 47.85 -32.30 -27.49
C ASN A 48 48.11 -32.52 -29.00
N PRO A 49 49.03 -31.75 -29.60
CA PRO A 49 49.33 -31.82 -31.04
C PRO A 49 49.80 -33.21 -31.49
N GLU A 50 50.58 -33.91 -30.66
CA GLU A 50 51.08 -35.25 -31.00
C GLU A 50 49.95 -36.26 -31.09
N ARG A 51 49.06 -36.28 -30.10
CA ARG A 51 47.88 -37.14 -30.10
C ARG A 51 46.95 -36.84 -31.29
N ALA A 52 46.78 -35.56 -31.64
CA ALA A 52 45.96 -35.15 -32.78
C ALA A 52 46.55 -35.62 -34.11
N TRP A 53 47.89 -35.54 -34.27
CA TRP A 53 48.59 -36.03 -35.45
C TRP A 53 48.45 -37.55 -35.60
N GLU A 54 48.68 -38.29 -34.51
CA GLU A 54 48.57 -39.75 -34.50
C GLU A 54 47.15 -40.23 -34.79
N ALA A 55 46.15 -39.57 -34.19
CA ALA A 55 44.75 -39.84 -34.48
C ALA A 55 44.40 -39.55 -35.94
N GLY A 56 44.87 -38.43 -36.51
CA GLY A 56 44.63 -38.07 -37.90
C GLY A 56 45.20 -39.05 -38.93
N PHE A 57 46.27 -39.78 -38.57
CA PHE A 57 46.89 -40.83 -39.40
C PHE A 57 46.46 -42.25 -39.02
N ALA A 58 45.53 -42.42 -38.07
CA ALA A 58 45.00 -43.73 -37.71
C ALA A 58 44.21 -44.35 -38.87
N LEU A 59 44.62 -45.55 -39.29
CA LEU A 59 44.04 -46.26 -40.43
C LEU A 59 42.53 -46.48 -40.21
N ASN A 60 41.73 -46.18 -41.23
CA ASN A 60 40.26 -46.34 -41.24
C ASN A 60 39.47 -45.49 -40.22
N ASP A 61 40.13 -44.73 -39.33
CA ASP A 61 39.49 -43.80 -38.40
C ASP A 61 39.71 -42.34 -38.83
N GLY A 62 40.94 -41.99 -39.24
CA GLY A 62 41.29 -40.65 -39.71
C GLY A 62 41.02 -39.55 -38.67
N GLY A 63 41.03 -39.89 -37.38
CA GLY A 63 40.83 -38.98 -36.26
C GLY A 63 39.38 -38.77 -35.84
N ILE A 64 38.41 -39.50 -36.42
CA ILE A 64 36.99 -39.37 -36.06
C ILE A 64 36.76 -39.77 -34.60
N SER A 65 37.41 -40.84 -34.11
CA SER A 65 37.28 -41.27 -32.71
C SER A 65 37.84 -40.24 -31.74
N TYR A 66 38.98 -39.62 -32.07
CA TYR A 66 39.56 -38.53 -31.28
C TYR A 66 38.63 -37.31 -31.22
N LEU A 67 38.06 -36.89 -32.36
CA LEU A 67 37.07 -35.81 -32.40
C LEU A 67 35.80 -36.15 -31.60
N ALA A 68 35.30 -37.38 -31.73
CA ALA A 68 34.12 -37.83 -31.00
C ALA A 68 34.36 -37.84 -29.48
N GLU A 69 35.52 -38.30 -29.01
CA GLU A 69 35.92 -38.23 -27.60
C GLU A 69 36.02 -36.79 -27.09
N SER A 70 36.66 -35.90 -27.85
CA SER A 70 36.81 -34.48 -27.49
C SER A 70 35.48 -33.72 -27.46
N LEU A 71 34.51 -34.09 -28.31
CA LEU A 71 33.19 -33.46 -28.36
C LEU A 71 32.19 -34.07 -27.35
N ARG A 72 32.41 -35.30 -26.89
CA ARG A 72 31.49 -36.03 -25.99
C ARG A 72 31.14 -35.26 -24.70
N PRO A 73 32.06 -34.56 -24.02
CA PRO A 73 31.73 -33.74 -22.85
C PRO A 73 30.78 -32.58 -23.18
N LEU A 74 30.90 -32.00 -24.38
CA LEU A 74 30.05 -30.89 -24.85
C LEU A 74 28.67 -31.37 -25.30
N CYS A 75 28.56 -32.62 -25.75
CA CYS A 75 27.31 -33.24 -26.16
C CYS A 75 26.56 -33.95 -25.00
N ASN A 76 26.81 -33.57 -23.74
CA ASN A 76 26.11 -34.16 -22.60
C ASN A 76 24.73 -33.49 -22.39
N PRO A 77 23.60 -34.21 -22.57
CA PRO A 77 22.26 -33.67 -22.34
C PRO A 77 22.05 -33.16 -20.90
N GLU A 78 22.79 -33.69 -19.93
CA GLU A 78 22.71 -33.28 -18.52
C GLU A 78 23.17 -31.84 -18.31
N LEU A 79 24.15 -31.34 -19.08
CA LEU A 79 24.58 -29.94 -18.99
C LEU A 79 23.43 -28.99 -19.36
N LYS A 80 22.63 -29.37 -20.37
CA LYS A 80 21.46 -28.60 -20.79
C LYS A 80 20.34 -28.70 -19.75
N ARG A 81 20.13 -29.85 -19.13
CA ARG A 81 19.17 -30.03 -18.02
C ARG A 81 19.55 -29.15 -16.83
N GLN A 82 20.81 -29.17 -16.39
CA GLN A 82 21.29 -28.34 -15.29
C GLN A 82 21.18 -26.84 -15.59
N GLN A 83 21.46 -26.41 -16.82
CA GLN A 83 21.26 -25.02 -17.22
C GLN A 83 19.79 -24.61 -17.18
N LEU A 84 18.87 -25.46 -17.66
CA LEU A 84 17.44 -25.20 -17.63
C LEU A 84 16.90 -25.15 -16.20
N ASP A 85 17.36 -26.05 -15.33
CA ASP A 85 17.01 -26.02 -13.90
C ASP A 85 17.48 -24.73 -13.23
N GLY A 86 18.72 -24.31 -13.50
CA GLY A 86 19.26 -23.05 -13.00
C GLY A 86 18.47 -21.83 -13.49
N GLN A 87 18.06 -21.82 -14.77
CA GLN A 87 17.22 -20.76 -15.32
C GLN A 87 15.82 -20.76 -14.70
N ALA A 88 15.21 -21.94 -14.53
CA ALA A 88 13.89 -22.09 -13.92
C ALA A 88 13.89 -21.67 -12.44
N THR A 89 14.97 -21.93 -11.70
CA THR A 89 15.14 -21.47 -10.31
C THR A 89 15.27 -19.96 -10.24
N ARG A 90 16.11 -19.32 -11.08
CA ARG A 90 16.20 -17.86 -11.14
C ARG A 90 14.86 -17.20 -11.49
N LEU A 91 14.12 -17.77 -12.43
CA LEU A 91 12.81 -17.25 -12.82
C LEU A 91 11.82 -17.35 -11.64
N ARG A 92 11.83 -18.47 -10.91
CA ARG A 92 11.03 -18.63 -9.68
C ARG A 92 11.38 -17.57 -8.64
N GLU A 93 12.65 -17.35 -8.37
CA GLU A 93 13.12 -16.32 -7.43
C GLU A 93 12.64 -14.92 -7.83
N GLN A 94 12.78 -14.55 -9.11
CA GLN A 94 12.31 -13.25 -9.64
C GLN A 94 10.78 -13.10 -9.53
N MET A 95 10.03 -14.18 -9.76
CA MET A 95 8.56 -14.16 -9.60
C MET A 95 8.18 -14.00 -8.13
N VAL A 96 8.83 -14.72 -7.23
CA VAL A 96 8.61 -14.59 -5.79
C VAL A 96 8.91 -13.18 -5.32
N GLU A 97 10.03 -12.57 -5.70
CA GLU A 97 10.40 -11.21 -5.32
C GLU A 97 9.34 -10.18 -5.75
N ARG A 98 8.85 -10.27 -6.99
CA ARG A 98 7.82 -9.36 -7.52
C ARG A 98 6.45 -9.55 -6.87
N MET A 99 6.09 -10.79 -6.56
CA MET A 99 4.77 -11.14 -6.03
C MET A 99 4.70 -10.97 -4.50
N ALA A 100 5.83 -11.13 -3.80
CA ALA A 100 5.88 -11.10 -2.33
C ALA A 100 5.45 -9.74 -1.75
N HIS A 101 5.69 -8.62 -2.45
CA HIS A 101 5.28 -7.30 -1.99
C HIS A 101 3.75 -7.17 -1.81
N TYR A 102 2.97 -7.94 -2.57
CA TYR A 102 1.51 -7.91 -2.53
C TYR A 102 0.90 -8.94 -1.56
N TYR A 103 1.72 -9.82 -0.98
CA TYR A 103 1.25 -10.87 -0.08
C TYR A 103 1.40 -10.44 1.38
N VAL A 104 0.29 -10.48 2.11
CA VAL A 104 0.28 -10.22 3.55
C VAL A 104 0.55 -11.55 4.28
N SER A 105 1.73 -11.66 4.90
CA SER A 105 2.23 -12.91 5.51
C SER A 105 1.57 -13.30 6.83
N ASP A 106 1.00 -12.35 7.56
CA ASP A 106 0.31 -12.62 8.81
C ASP A 106 -1.10 -13.10 8.52
N ASN A 107 -1.47 -14.26 9.08
CA ASN A 107 -2.78 -14.92 8.96
C ASN A 107 -3.93 -13.89 8.96
N PRO A 108 -4.36 -13.38 7.78
CA PRO A 108 -5.25 -12.24 7.73
C PRO A 108 -6.65 -12.66 8.17
N GLU A 109 -6.99 -13.92 7.94
CA GLU A 109 -8.21 -14.56 8.44
C GLU A 109 -8.23 -14.63 9.97
N GLN A 110 -7.10 -14.94 10.63
CA GLN A 110 -7.03 -14.97 12.10
C GLN A 110 -7.09 -13.58 12.71
N GLU A 111 -6.40 -12.60 12.12
CA GLU A 111 -6.46 -11.21 12.58
C GLU A 111 -7.86 -10.62 12.39
N LEU A 112 -8.50 -10.91 11.26
CA LEU A 112 -9.88 -10.51 11.01
C LEU A 112 -10.83 -11.17 12.01
N GLU A 113 -10.70 -12.47 12.28
CA GLU A 113 -11.58 -13.14 13.24
C GLU A 113 -11.32 -12.66 14.69
N LYS A 114 -10.08 -12.31 15.05
CA LYS A 114 -9.77 -11.64 16.32
C LYS A 114 -10.49 -10.30 16.42
N ARG A 115 -10.38 -9.44 15.39
CA ARG A 115 -11.08 -8.15 15.35
C ARG A 115 -12.60 -8.31 15.39
N ARG A 116 -13.16 -9.28 14.66
CA ARG A 116 -14.59 -9.62 14.75
C ARG A 116 -14.99 -10.06 16.15
N THR A 117 -14.18 -10.88 16.81
CA THR A 117 -14.46 -11.36 18.16
C THR A 117 -14.44 -10.19 19.15
N ALA A 118 -13.44 -9.32 19.08
CA ALA A 118 -13.38 -8.10 19.89
C ALA A 118 -14.58 -7.18 19.61
N ALA A 119 -14.95 -6.98 18.34
CA ALA A 119 -16.11 -6.17 17.97
C ALA A 119 -17.43 -6.73 18.50
N ARG A 120 -17.60 -8.06 18.52
CA ARG A 120 -18.77 -8.72 19.14
C ARG A 120 -18.81 -8.51 20.65
N GLN A 121 -17.65 -8.53 21.32
CA GLN A 121 -17.57 -8.24 22.76
C GLN A 121 -17.95 -6.78 23.04
N VAL A 122 -17.42 -5.83 22.27
CA VAL A 122 -17.80 -4.41 22.34
C VAL A 122 -19.29 -4.24 22.10
N ALA A 123 -19.85 -4.87 21.06
CA ALA A 123 -21.27 -4.83 20.76
C ALA A 123 -22.13 -5.32 21.94
N GLY A 124 -21.70 -6.39 22.62
CA GLY A 124 -22.34 -6.86 23.86
C GLY A 124 -22.35 -5.79 24.95
N CYS A 125 -21.20 -5.15 25.21
CA CYS A 125 -21.11 -4.05 26.19
C CYS A 125 -21.96 -2.84 25.79
N LEU A 126 -22.06 -2.52 24.50
CA LEU A 126 -22.92 -1.43 24.01
C LEU A 126 -24.41 -1.74 24.18
N ILE A 127 -24.81 -3.02 24.05
CA ILE A 127 -26.16 -3.46 24.37
C ILE A 127 -26.44 -3.28 25.86
N ASP A 128 -25.50 -3.66 26.74
CA ASP A 128 -25.64 -3.45 28.19
C ASP A 128 -25.70 -1.95 28.54
N CYS A 129 -24.88 -1.12 27.88
CA CYS A 129 -24.90 0.34 27.99
C CYS A 129 -26.27 0.93 27.58
N ALA A 130 -26.85 0.43 26.49
CA ALA A 130 -28.17 0.82 26.01
C ALA A 130 -29.28 0.36 26.98
N GLY A 131 -29.14 -0.83 27.57
CA GLY A 131 -30.05 -1.35 28.61
C GLY A 131 -30.13 -0.46 29.84
N GLU A 132 -29.03 0.21 30.19
CA GLU A 132 -28.96 1.20 31.28
C GLU A 132 -29.33 2.63 30.84
N GLN A 133 -29.79 2.81 29.60
CA GLN A 133 -30.13 4.11 29.00
C GLN A 133 -28.94 5.10 28.92
N ARG A 134 -27.70 4.59 28.90
CA ARG A 134 -26.48 5.44 28.86
C ARG A 134 -25.85 5.56 27.48
N PHE A 135 -26.40 4.88 26.47
CA PHE A 135 -25.86 4.89 25.11
C PHE A 135 -25.81 6.29 24.49
N GLY A 136 -26.84 7.13 24.72
CA GLY A 136 -26.86 8.51 24.22
C GLY A 136 -25.78 9.39 24.88
N GLU A 137 -25.52 9.18 26.17
CA GLU A 137 -24.45 9.88 26.90
C GLU A 137 -23.06 9.44 26.41
N LEU A 138 -22.87 8.14 26.18
CA LEU A 138 -21.66 7.62 25.56
C LEU A 138 -21.45 8.25 24.18
N LEU A 139 -22.48 8.29 23.34
CA LEU A 139 -22.40 8.91 22.01
C LEU A 139 -22.01 10.39 22.11
N ARG A 140 -22.60 11.14 23.05
CA ARG A 140 -22.23 12.54 23.29
C ARG A 140 -20.79 12.70 23.77
N ALA A 141 -20.27 11.76 24.55
CA ALA A 141 -18.86 11.75 24.99
C ALA A 141 -17.87 11.44 23.86
N LEU A 142 -18.33 10.80 22.76
CA LEU A 142 -17.52 10.56 21.56
C LEU A 142 -17.51 11.76 20.59
N GLN A 143 -18.43 12.71 20.76
CA GLN A 143 -18.59 13.89 19.91
C GLN A 143 -17.66 15.03 20.33
N SER A 144 -17.23 15.84 19.36
CA SER A 144 -16.41 17.04 19.59
C SER A 144 -17.27 18.28 19.86
N ASP A 145 -16.78 19.17 20.72
CA ASP A 145 -17.42 20.46 21.00
C ASP A 145 -16.99 21.54 20.00
N SER A 146 -17.94 22.34 19.51
CA SER A 146 -17.61 23.44 18.61
C SER A 146 -16.74 24.50 19.30
N ASP A 147 -16.93 24.74 20.59
CA ASP A 147 -16.22 25.80 21.31
C ASP A 147 -14.72 25.49 21.45
N GLU A 148 -14.37 24.22 21.64
CA GLU A 148 -12.99 23.73 21.66
C GLU A 148 -12.34 23.90 20.28
N LEU A 149 -13.06 23.54 19.22
CA LEU A 149 -12.60 23.72 17.84
C LEU A 149 -12.46 25.19 17.45
N GLU A 150 -13.32 26.08 17.96
CA GLU A 150 -13.19 27.53 17.79
C GLU A 150 -11.87 28.03 18.39
N GLY A 151 -11.47 27.51 19.56
CA GLY A 151 -10.18 27.80 20.17
C GLY A 151 -8.98 27.36 19.33
N ILE A 152 -9.04 26.16 18.73
CA ILE A 152 -8.00 25.65 17.82
C ILE A 152 -7.90 26.54 16.58
N TYR A 153 -9.03 26.84 15.94
CA TYR A 153 -9.06 27.69 14.75
C TYR A 153 -8.50 29.09 15.05
N TYR A 154 -8.92 29.69 16.16
CA TYR A 154 -8.44 31.00 16.59
C TYR A 154 -6.92 31.02 16.79
N ARG A 155 -6.35 30.00 17.43
CA ARG A 155 -4.89 29.88 17.64
C ARG A 155 -4.11 29.81 16.32
N ILE A 156 -4.68 29.16 15.30
CA ILE A 156 -4.04 29.03 13.98
C ILE A 156 -4.14 30.35 13.23
N GLU A 157 -5.31 30.99 13.20
CA GLU A 157 -5.52 32.27 12.52
C GLU A 157 -4.69 33.41 13.16
N THR A 158 -4.51 33.37 14.48
CA THR A 158 -3.72 34.36 15.23
C THR A 158 -2.23 34.03 15.30
N ARG A 159 -1.78 32.94 14.67
CA ARG A 159 -0.36 32.61 14.56
C ARG A 159 0.34 33.73 13.79
N LEU A 160 1.23 34.46 14.46
CA LEU A 160 2.15 35.38 13.80
C LEU A 160 2.87 34.60 12.67
N PRO A 161 2.98 35.15 11.45
CA PRO A 161 3.71 34.49 10.38
C PRO A 161 5.08 34.11 10.90
N ASP A 162 5.46 32.84 10.76
CA ASP A 162 6.78 32.35 11.17
C ASP A 162 7.85 33.37 10.75
N GLU A 163 8.57 33.92 11.73
CA GLU A 163 9.70 34.86 11.58
C GLU A 163 10.93 34.22 10.87
N LYS A 164 10.73 33.20 10.03
CA LYS A 164 11.81 32.57 9.24
C LYS A 164 12.01 33.20 7.86
N GLN A 165 11.31 34.29 7.52
CA GLN A 165 11.54 35.04 6.27
C GLN A 165 11.58 36.57 6.39
N ALA A 166 11.95 37.12 7.55
CA ALA A 166 12.23 38.55 7.65
C ALA A 166 13.48 38.83 8.49
N ILE A 167 14.66 38.69 7.90
CA ILE A 167 15.86 39.38 8.42
C ILE A 167 15.72 40.84 8.00
N GLY A 168 15.03 41.62 8.83
CA GLY A 168 14.99 43.07 8.78
C GLY A 168 15.01 43.59 10.21
N ALA A 169 16.08 44.30 10.58
CA ALA A 169 16.32 44.76 11.94
C ALA A 169 15.11 45.52 12.55
N PRO A 170 14.89 45.43 13.87
CA PRO A 170 13.77 46.11 14.51
C PRO A 170 13.93 47.62 14.35
N THR A 171 12.98 48.26 13.69
CA THR A 171 12.93 49.72 13.59
C THR A 171 12.20 50.25 14.81
N ILE A 172 12.90 50.96 15.70
CA ILE A 172 12.28 51.71 16.80
C ILE A 172 11.84 53.07 16.25
N GLY A 173 10.53 53.25 16.06
CA GLY A 173 9.91 54.48 15.54
C GLY A 173 8.78 54.19 14.54
N ALA A 174 8.04 55.23 14.14
CA ALA A 174 7.02 55.08 13.09
C ALA A 174 7.69 54.63 11.78
N VAL A 175 7.28 53.46 11.28
CA VAL A 175 7.82 52.88 10.04
C VAL A 175 7.60 53.87 8.90
N VAL A 176 8.70 54.37 8.32
CA VAL A 176 8.64 55.29 7.18
C VAL A 176 8.25 54.48 5.95
N ASP A 177 7.05 54.74 5.42
CA ASP A 177 6.59 54.16 4.16
C ASP A 177 7.38 54.78 2.99
N THR A 178 8.52 54.15 2.69
CA THR A 178 9.41 54.54 1.59
C THR A 178 8.71 54.47 0.22
N GLY A 179 7.64 53.68 0.09
CA GLY A 179 6.79 53.63 -1.09
C GLY A 179 5.97 54.91 -1.27
N LYS A 180 5.29 55.35 -0.21
CA LYS A 180 4.61 56.67 -0.19
C LYS A 180 5.58 57.82 -0.40
N MET A 181 6.76 57.76 0.20
CA MET A 181 7.77 58.81 0.07
C MET A 181 8.27 58.93 -1.38
N LYS A 182 8.54 57.79 -2.04
CA LYS A 182 8.90 57.75 -3.47
C LYS A 182 7.76 58.22 -4.38
N ALA A 183 6.51 57.86 -4.06
CA ALA A 183 5.34 58.31 -4.82
C ALA A 183 5.11 59.84 -4.70
N LEU A 184 5.26 60.40 -3.50
CA LEU A 184 5.15 61.85 -3.26
C LEU A 184 6.28 62.64 -3.94
N LEU A 185 7.47 62.05 -4.06
CA LEU A 185 8.64 62.66 -4.71
C LEU A 185 8.68 62.42 -6.23
N GLY A 186 7.70 61.73 -6.81
CA GLY A 186 7.67 61.43 -8.25
C GLY A 186 8.74 60.43 -8.69
N LEU A 187 9.31 59.65 -7.76
CA LEU A 187 10.42 58.72 -7.96
C LEU A 187 9.97 57.25 -8.09
N GLY A 188 8.67 56.98 -8.23
CA GLY A 188 8.12 55.62 -8.33
C GLY A 188 7.06 55.47 -9.41
N THR A 189 7.07 54.35 -10.12
CA THR A 189 5.96 53.93 -11.00
C THR A 189 4.73 53.56 -10.16
N PRO A 190 3.50 53.73 -10.69
CA PRO A 190 2.29 53.49 -9.93
C PRO A 190 2.14 51.99 -9.63
N THR A 191 2.48 51.59 -8.40
CA THR A 191 2.21 50.24 -7.93
C THR A 191 0.75 50.15 -7.52
N ALA A 192 0.02 49.26 -8.21
CA ALA A 192 -1.34 48.88 -7.88
C ALA A 192 -1.46 48.47 -6.40
N GLY A 193 -2.59 48.84 -5.79
CA GLY A 193 -2.86 48.68 -4.37
C GLY A 193 -2.64 47.26 -3.84
N ALA A 194 -2.29 47.21 -2.55
CA ALA A 194 -2.13 45.99 -1.77
C ALA A 194 -3.27 45.00 -2.05
N ALA A 195 -2.90 43.84 -2.59
CA ALA A 195 -3.81 42.72 -2.74
C ALA A 195 -4.25 42.24 -1.34
N PRO A 196 -5.52 41.85 -1.14
CA PRO A 196 -5.93 41.19 0.08
C PRO A 196 -5.14 39.87 0.22
N GLU A 197 -4.54 39.63 1.39
CA GLU A 197 -3.91 38.34 1.70
C GLU A 197 -4.95 37.24 1.49
N ALA A 198 -4.70 36.39 0.48
CA ALA A 198 -5.45 35.16 0.35
C ALA A 198 -5.21 34.33 1.61
N PRO A 199 -6.24 33.69 2.19
CA PRO A 199 -6.04 32.78 3.31
C PRO A 199 -4.95 31.79 2.93
N ARG A 200 -3.95 31.60 3.80
CA ARG A 200 -2.83 30.71 3.50
C ARG A 200 -3.45 29.32 3.35
N LYS A 201 -3.27 28.69 2.18
CA LYS A 201 -3.80 27.35 1.89
C LYS A 201 -3.42 26.29 2.94
N ASP A 202 -2.34 26.57 3.69
CA ASP A 202 -1.82 25.75 4.78
C ASP A 202 -2.70 25.79 6.04
N ASP A 203 -3.34 26.93 6.36
CA ASP A 203 -4.07 27.09 7.62
C ASP A 203 -5.30 26.17 7.71
N ALA A 204 -5.99 25.94 6.60
CA ALA A 204 -7.12 25.01 6.54
C ALA A 204 -6.68 23.54 6.74
N ALA A 205 -5.49 23.18 6.23
CA ALA A 205 -4.93 21.83 6.40
C ALA A 205 -4.40 21.64 7.83
N LEU A 206 -3.71 22.65 8.37
CA LEU A 206 -3.27 22.69 9.76
C LEU A 206 -4.45 22.58 10.72
N PHE A 207 -5.53 23.33 10.49
CA PHE A 207 -6.73 23.27 11.31
C PHE A 207 -7.41 21.90 11.24
N ALA A 208 -7.60 21.34 10.04
CA ALA A 208 -8.19 20.01 9.89
C ALA A 208 -7.39 18.94 10.66
N ARG A 209 -6.05 18.98 10.53
CA ARG A 209 -5.16 18.06 11.24
C ARG A 209 -5.20 18.24 12.75
N GLU A 210 -5.14 19.48 13.25
CA GLU A 210 -5.20 19.76 14.69
C GLU A 210 -6.57 19.38 15.28
N ALA A 211 -7.68 19.69 14.60
CA ALA A 211 -9.03 19.34 15.04
C ALA A 211 -9.25 17.82 15.14
N VAL A 212 -8.83 17.08 14.12
CA VAL A 212 -8.92 15.61 14.12
C VAL A 212 -8.01 15.00 15.18
N ALA A 213 -6.80 15.54 15.37
CA ALA A 213 -5.86 15.07 16.38
C ALA A 213 -6.36 15.33 17.82
N GLU A 214 -7.02 16.46 18.06
CA GLU A 214 -7.63 16.75 19.37
C GLU A 214 -8.76 15.77 19.66
N TRP A 215 -9.70 15.61 18.72
CA TRP A 215 -10.79 14.65 18.87
C TRP A 215 -10.30 13.22 19.10
N MET A 216 -9.25 12.78 18.38
CA MET A 216 -8.64 11.46 18.63
C MET A 216 -8.03 11.34 20.03
N ARG A 217 -7.50 12.42 20.60
CA ARG A 217 -6.98 12.46 21.97
C ARG A 217 -8.12 12.36 22.98
N ASP A 218 -9.21 13.10 22.79
CA ASP A 218 -10.38 13.03 23.67
C ASP A 218 -10.96 11.61 23.74
N LEU A 219 -11.03 10.93 22.59
CA LEU A 219 -11.44 9.53 22.54
C LEU A 219 -10.48 8.61 23.30
N GLN A 220 -9.17 8.83 23.19
CA GLN A 220 -8.17 8.04 23.91
C GLN A 220 -8.26 8.29 25.42
N ASP A 221 -8.46 9.54 25.85
CA ASP A 221 -8.64 9.92 27.25
C ASP A 221 -9.92 9.31 27.84
N LEU A 222 -11.01 9.27 27.06
CA LEU A 222 -12.23 8.54 27.42
C LEU A 222 -11.94 7.06 27.66
N SER A 223 -11.14 6.42 26.79
CA SER A 223 -10.80 5.00 26.93
C SER A 223 -9.90 4.69 28.12
N GLY A 224 -9.06 5.63 28.55
CA GLY A 224 -8.21 5.50 29.75
C GLY A 224 -8.91 5.86 31.05
N ASN A 225 -10.10 6.45 31.00
CA ASN A 225 -10.84 6.86 32.20
C ASN A 225 -11.69 5.70 32.75
N LYS A 226 -11.14 4.99 33.74
CA LYS A 226 -11.82 3.87 34.41
C LYS A 226 -13.21 4.21 34.93
N SER A 227 -13.41 5.39 35.50
CA SER A 227 -14.71 5.79 36.05
C SER A 227 -15.78 5.90 34.97
N LEU A 228 -15.40 6.42 33.79
CA LEU A 228 -16.29 6.50 32.63
C LEU A 228 -16.52 5.13 32.01
N CYS A 229 -15.49 4.28 31.92
CA CYS A 229 -15.63 2.90 31.45
C CYS A 229 -16.62 2.10 32.30
N ASP A 230 -16.51 2.18 33.63
CA ASP A 230 -17.42 1.54 34.57
C ASP A 230 -18.84 2.14 34.46
N TYR A 231 -18.95 3.46 34.31
CA TYR A 231 -20.23 4.13 34.10
C TYR A 231 -20.93 3.68 32.82
N TYR A 232 -20.23 3.56 31.70
CA TYR A 232 -20.83 3.12 30.43
C TYR A 232 -20.96 1.59 30.31
N ARG A 233 -20.52 0.82 31.30
CA ARG A 233 -20.47 -0.66 31.26
C ARG A 233 -19.63 -1.22 30.10
N VAL A 234 -18.61 -0.47 29.69
CA VAL A 234 -17.66 -0.90 28.68
C VAL A 234 -16.30 -1.01 29.36
N PRO A 235 -15.79 -2.22 29.65
CA PRO A 235 -14.49 -2.40 30.28
C PRO A 235 -13.38 -1.68 29.50
N GLU A 236 -12.34 -1.20 30.19
CA GLU A 236 -11.25 -0.40 29.63
C GLU A 236 -10.64 -1.01 28.36
N ALA A 237 -10.37 -2.32 28.37
CA ALA A 237 -9.84 -3.04 27.20
C ALA A 237 -10.80 -3.00 26.00
N ASN A 238 -12.11 -3.15 26.24
CA ASN A 238 -13.12 -3.09 25.20
C ASN A 238 -13.32 -1.65 24.71
N MET A 239 -13.26 -0.66 25.60
CA MET A 239 -13.35 0.75 25.26
C MET A 239 -12.16 1.20 24.39
N ALA A 240 -10.95 0.72 24.71
CA ALA A 240 -9.75 0.98 23.92
C ALA A 240 -9.86 0.40 22.49
N GLU A 241 -10.30 -0.85 22.34
CA GLU A 241 -10.53 -1.44 21.01
C GLU A 241 -11.68 -0.76 20.26
N PHE A 242 -12.73 -0.34 20.97
CA PHE A 242 -13.83 0.43 20.41
C PHE A 242 -13.36 1.77 19.82
N VAL A 243 -12.65 2.57 20.61
CA VAL A 243 -12.08 3.86 20.19
C VAL A 243 -11.10 3.68 19.04
N LYS A 244 -10.23 2.67 19.10
CA LYS A 244 -9.28 2.34 18.04
C LYS A 244 -9.98 2.09 16.71
N GLU A 245 -11.08 1.34 16.70
CA GLU A 245 -11.83 1.08 15.46
C GLU A 245 -12.60 2.31 14.95
N LEU A 246 -13.07 3.20 15.84
CA LEU A 246 -13.63 4.49 15.43
C LEU A 246 -12.57 5.39 14.78
N ILE A 247 -11.37 5.44 15.34
CA ILE A 247 -10.23 6.19 14.79
C ILE A 247 -9.80 5.62 13.43
N ASN A 248 -9.67 4.29 13.32
CA ASN A 248 -9.37 3.62 12.06
C ASN A 248 -10.43 3.92 10.99
N GLY A 249 -11.71 3.93 11.39
CA GLY A 249 -12.82 4.28 10.50
C GLY A 249 -12.74 5.72 10.00
N ALA A 250 -12.42 6.68 10.89
CA ALA A 250 -12.24 8.08 10.54
C ALA A 250 -11.08 8.29 9.55
N GLN A 251 -9.98 7.59 9.74
CA GLN A 251 -8.83 7.60 8.82
C GLN A 251 -9.19 6.97 7.47
N ARG A 252 -9.85 5.80 7.47
CA ARG A 252 -10.31 5.12 6.24
C ARG A 252 -11.27 5.99 5.42
N LEU A 253 -12.15 6.72 6.10
CA LEU A 253 -13.10 7.64 5.47
C LEU A 253 -12.52 9.03 5.18
N LYS A 254 -11.21 9.23 5.43
CA LYS A 254 -10.46 10.46 5.14
C LYS A 254 -11.15 11.71 5.73
N LEU A 255 -11.59 11.64 6.98
CA LEU A 255 -12.30 12.76 7.61
C LEU A 255 -11.45 14.05 7.62
N GLU A 256 -10.14 13.94 7.84
CA GLU A 256 -9.21 15.08 7.78
C GLU A 256 -9.25 15.78 6.43
N GLU A 257 -9.11 15.03 5.32
CA GLU A 257 -9.17 15.59 3.95
C GLU A 257 -10.54 16.24 3.67
N ARG A 258 -11.63 15.65 4.18
CA ARG A 258 -12.99 16.18 4.03
C ARG A 258 -13.18 17.49 4.82
N ILE A 259 -12.63 17.57 6.03
CA ILE A 259 -12.64 18.77 6.87
C ILE A 259 -11.81 19.87 6.20
N GLU A 260 -10.60 19.56 5.74
CA GLU A 260 -9.74 20.51 5.01
C GLU A 260 -10.47 21.11 3.80
N ALA A 261 -11.07 20.25 2.97
CA ALA A 261 -11.82 20.68 1.79
C ALA A 261 -13.02 21.56 2.15
N LEU A 262 -13.74 21.20 3.22
CA LEU A 262 -14.88 21.96 3.72
C LEU A 262 -14.44 23.34 4.22
N VAL A 263 -13.40 23.39 5.05
CA VAL A 263 -12.89 24.63 5.65
C VAL A 263 -12.38 25.54 4.56
N ARG A 264 -11.58 25.03 3.61
CA ARG A 264 -11.09 25.78 2.45
C ARG A 264 -12.21 26.40 1.62
N LYS A 265 -13.32 25.68 1.45
CA LYS A 265 -14.48 26.19 0.71
C LYS A 265 -15.10 27.39 1.41
N VAL A 266 -15.16 27.37 2.73
CA VAL A 266 -15.87 28.36 3.55
C VAL A 266 -15.01 29.59 3.83
N THR A 267 -13.71 29.41 4.04
CA THR A 267 -12.75 30.51 4.25
C THR A 267 -12.43 31.27 2.96
N GLY A 268 -12.78 30.73 1.79
CA GLY A 268 -12.67 31.42 0.50
C GLY A 268 -13.66 32.58 0.31
N PHE A 269 -14.65 32.73 1.19
CA PHE A 269 -15.63 33.82 1.16
C PHE A 269 -15.23 34.96 2.11
N ARG A 270 -15.48 36.21 1.71
CA ARG A 270 -15.29 37.36 2.60
C ARG A 270 -16.35 37.35 3.71
N MET A 271 -15.94 37.04 4.94
CA MET A 271 -16.80 37.00 6.13
C MET A 271 -16.31 37.99 7.21
N LYS A 272 -17.17 38.29 8.20
CA LYS A 272 -16.76 39.07 9.39
C LYS A 272 -15.88 38.20 10.30
N PHE A 273 -14.92 38.78 11.04
CA PHE A 273 -13.96 38.05 11.88
C PHE A 273 -14.60 37.03 12.85
N GLU A 274 -15.70 37.38 13.53
CA GLU A 274 -16.45 36.45 14.38
C GLU A 274 -17.00 35.23 13.60
N GLN A 275 -17.40 35.43 12.35
CA GLN A 275 -17.87 34.37 11.45
C GLN A 275 -16.71 33.58 10.83
N ILE A 276 -15.53 34.19 10.69
CA ILE A 276 -14.31 33.55 10.19
C ILE A 276 -13.87 32.43 11.13
N VAL A 277 -14.05 32.59 12.45
CA VAL A 277 -13.63 31.58 13.45
C VAL A 277 -14.75 30.56 13.73
N ALA A 278 -15.97 31.04 13.99
CA ALA A 278 -17.07 30.18 14.43
C ALA A 278 -17.55 29.21 13.34
N LEU A 279 -17.56 29.64 12.08
CA LEU A 279 -18.16 28.83 11.01
C LEU A 279 -17.31 27.59 10.65
N PRO A 280 -15.99 27.68 10.42
CA PRO A 280 -15.14 26.51 10.20
C PRO A 280 -15.19 25.51 11.35
N ALA A 281 -15.15 25.99 12.61
CA ALA A 281 -15.23 25.15 13.79
C ALA A 281 -16.56 24.39 13.88
N ARG A 282 -17.70 25.08 13.73
CA ARG A 282 -19.02 24.46 13.76
C ARG A 282 -19.24 23.44 12.65
N LEU A 283 -18.79 23.75 11.43
CA LEU A 283 -18.92 22.80 10.32
C LEU A 283 -18.01 21.58 10.50
N THR A 284 -16.85 21.75 11.14
CA THR A 284 -15.96 20.66 11.51
C THR A 284 -16.58 19.79 12.60
N ALA A 285 -17.13 20.40 13.67
CA ALA A 285 -17.89 19.69 14.70
C ALA A 285 -19.05 18.90 14.09
N ASN A 286 -19.84 19.50 13.19
CA ASN A 286 -20.94 18.80 12.51
C ASN A 286 -20.46 17.60 11.68
N LEU A 287 -19.31 17.70 11.01
CA LEU A 287 -18.76 16.61 10.21
C LEU A 287 -18.25 15.46 11.10
N LEU A 288 -17.51 15.78 12.16
CA LEU A 288 -17.05 14.79 13.14
C LEU A 288 -18.22 14.13 13.86
N ASN A 289 -19.19 14.92 14.34
CA ASN A 289 -20.34 14.42 15.07
C ASN A 289 -21.28 13.62 14.16
N GLY A 290 -21.44 14.02 12.89
CA GLY A 290 -22.15 13.21 11.90
C GLY A 290 -21.48 11.86 11.64
N TYR A 291 -20.15 11.79 11.66
CA TYR A 291 -19.44 10.51 11.64
C TYR A 291 -19.69 9.69 12.90
N VAL A 292 -19.70 10.30 14.09
CA VAL A 292 -20.01 9.58 15.33
C VAL A 292 -21.45 9.05 15.32
N ASP A 293 -22.40 9.84 14.82
CA ASP A 293 -23.83 9.48 14.78
C ASP A 293 -24.13 8.34 13.79
N TYR A 294 -23.47 8.34 12.63
CA TYR A 294 -23.83 7.43 11.53
C TYR A 294 -22.70 6.55 11.02
N LEU A 295 -21.49 6.67 11.56
CA LEU A 295 -20.29 5.93 11.17
C LEU A 295 -19.95 6.04 9.67
N GLY A 296 -20.41 7.13 9.03
CA GLY A 296 -20.29 7.40 7.60
C GLY A 296 -21.33 6.72 6.70
N TYR A 297 -22.31 5.99 7.25
CA TYR A 297 -23.37 5.36 6.48
C TYR A 297 -24.43 6.36 5.97
N ASP A 298 -24.52 7.54 6.58
CA ASP A 298 -25.35 8.65 6.13
C ASP A 298 -24.98 9.12 4.71
N ALA A 299 -23.69 9.05 4.36
CA ALA A 299 -23.17 9.40 3.04
C ALA A 299 -23.37 8.29 1.99
N LEU A 300 -23.78 7.08 2.39
CA LEU A 300 -23.98 5.94 1.48
C LEU A 300 -25.45 5.79 1.08
N ALA A 301 -25.67 5.32 -0.15
CA ALA A 301 -26.99 4.90 -0.62
C ALA A 301 -27.51 3.71 0.20
N LEU A 302 -28.84 3.55 0.33
CA LEU A 302 -29.46 2.57 1.22
C LEU A 302 -29.03 1.13 0.92
N GLU A 303 -28.77 0.82 -0.35
CA GLU A 303 -28.37 -0.49 -0.85
C GLU A 303 -26.93 -0.88 -0.47
N GLN A 304 -26.11 0.10 -0.10
CA GLN A 304 -24.69 -0.08 0.27
C GLN A 304 -24.48 -0.13 1.79
N ARG A 305 -25.55 0.10 2.56
CA ARG A 305 -25.54 0.07 4.02
C ARG A 305 -25.68 -1.37 4.51
N PRO A 306 -25.12 -1.70 5.69
CA PRO A 306 -25.31 -3.01 6.27
C PRO A 306 -26.80 -3.27 6.53
N MET A 307 -27.21 -4.50 6.24
CA MET A 307 -28.58 -4.95 6.50
C MET A 307 -28.69 -5.52 7.91
N LEU A 308 -29.79 -5.16 8.57
CA LEU A 308 -30.28 -5.75 9.81
C LEU A 308 -31.31 -6.83 9.46
N ALA A 309 -31.09 -8.05 9.96
CA ALA A 309 -32.03 -9.15 9.77
C ALA A 309 -33.15 -9.05 10.82
N LEU A 310 -34.36 -8.71 10.37
CA LEU A 310 -35.56 -8.66 11.20
C LEU A 310 -36.57 -9.71 10.74
N GLU A 311 -37.51 -10.07 11.61
CA GLU A 311 -38.61 -10.99 11.27
C GLU A 311 -39.49 -10.44 10.14
N THR A 312 -39.62 -9.12 10.05
CA THR A 312 -40.37 -8.41 8.99
C THR A 312 -39.63 -8.34 7.65
N GLY A 313 -38.44 -8.91 7.56
CA GLY A 313 -37.54 -8.84 6.40
C GLY A 313 -36.32 -7.94 6.65
N PRO A 314 -35.25 -8.11 5.85
CA PRO A 314 -34.01 -7.37 6.05
C PRO A 314 -34.21 -5.87 5.74
N ARG A 315 -33.68 -4.99 6.60
CA ARG A 315 -33.69 -3.53 6.39
C ARG A 315 -32.28 -2.94 6.48
N PRO A 316 -31.94 -1.89 5.72
CA PRO A 316 -30.67 -1.19 5.91
C PRO A 316 -30.66 -0.42 7.23
N VAL A 317 -29.47 -0.21 7.79
CA VAL A 317 -29.27 0.68 8.95
C VAL A 317 -29.56 2.15 8.58
N PHE A 318 -30.05 2.90 9.57
CA PHE A 318 -30.37 4.33 9.47
C PHE A 318 -31.34 4.67 8.33
N PRO A 319 -32.49 3.97 8.19
CA PRO A 319 -33.44 4.29 7.13
C PRO A 319 -33.95 5.74 7.27
N PRO A 320 -34.20 6.45 6.16
CA PRO A 320 -34.71 7.82 6.22
C PRO A 320 -36.07 7.81 6.92
N ARG A 321 -36.22 8.71 7.89
CA ARG A 321 -37.45 8.84 8.66
C ARG A 321 -38.48 9.57 7.81
N ALA A 322 -39.68 9.01 7.73
CA ALA A 322 -40.81 9.68 7.10
C ALA A 322 -41.18 10.90 7.94
N VAL A 323 -41.12 12.10 7.34
CA VAL A 323 -41.63 13.32 7.98
C VAL A 323 -43.16 13.25 7.95
N PRO A 324 -43.84 13.21 9.12
CA PRO A 324 -45.29 13.12 9.15
C PRO A 324 -45.92 14.32 8.43
N ARG A 325 -46.84 14.07 7.48
CA ARG A 325 -47.63 15.14 6.86
C ARG A 325 -48.75 15.53 7.82
N GLY A 326 -48.85 16.81 8.17
CA GLY A 326 -49.94 17.35 8.99
C GLY A 326 -49.67 17.47 10.50
N GLY A 327 -48.40 17.39 10.93
CA GLY A 327 -48.00 17.52 12.35
C GLY A 327 -47.57 16.18 12.97
N PRO A 328 -47.08 16.19 14.22
CA PRO A 328 -46.59 14.98 14.88
C PRO A 328 -47.72 13.95 15.06
N GLN A 329 -47.57 12.79 14.42
CA GLN A 329 -48.46 11.65 14.63
C GLN A 329 -47.96 10.86 15.84
N LEU A 330 -48.67 10.99 16.96
CA LEU A 330 -48.35 10.28 18.20
C LEU A 330 -49.22 9.02 18.28
N GLY A 331 -48.59 7.86 18.40
CA GLY A 331 -49.29 6.61 18.69
C GLY A 331 -49.69 6.50 20.15
N GLU A 332 -50.54 5.52 20.47
CA GLU A 332 -50.91 5.21 21.87
C GLU A 332 -49.74 4.68 22.69
N GLN A 333 -48.73 4.11 22.02
CA GLN A 333 -47.49 3.65 22.65
C GLN A 333 -46.29 4.51 22.20
N PRO A 334 -45.31 4.75 23.09
CA PRO A 334 -44.05 5.36 22.71
C PRO A 334 -43.38 4.58 21.59
N SER A 335 -42.85 5.28 20.59
CA SER A 335 -42.06 4.64 19.54
C SER A 335 -40.79 4.01 20.11
N SER A 336 -40.37 2.88 19.56
CA SER A 336 -39.09 2.21 19.83
C SER A 336 -37.87 2.96 19.26
N TYR A 337 -37.96 4.29 19.14
CA TYR A 337 -36.97 5.13 18.46
C TYR A 337 -35.55 4.82 18.91
N ASP A 338 -35.33 4.84 20.23
CA ASP A 338 -33.99 4.70 20.80
C ASP A 338 -33.45 3.31 20.48
N GLN A 339 -34.33 2.30 20.59
CA GLN A 339 -34.01 0.92 20.29
C GLN A 339 -33.63 0.67 18.85
N ASP A 340 -34.39 1.22 17.92
CA ASP A 340 -34.07 1.11 16.50
C ASP A 340 -32.74 1.81 16.20
N TYR A 341 -32.48 2.96 16.82
CA TYR A 341 -31.25 3.72 16.61
C TYR A 341 -30.00 3.01 17.15
N TYR A 342 -29.98 2.59 18.42
CA TYR A 342 -28.78 1.90 18.95
C TYR A 342 -28.57 0.54 18.29
N THR A 343 -29.63 -0.15 17.87
CA THR A 343 -29.51 -1.41 17.11
C THR A 343 -28.85 -1.17 15.75
N ASP A 344 -29.27 -0.11 15.04
CA ASP A 344 -28.67 0.31 13.77
C ASP A 344 -27.21 0.71 13.94
N TRP A 345 -26.93 1.48 14.98
CA TRP A 345 -25.59 1.95 15.30
C TRP A 345 -24.64 0.78 15.60
N ILE A 346 -25.05 -0.15 16.46
CA ILE A 346 -24.25 -1.34 16.81
C ILE A 346 -24.04 -2.23 15.57
N ARG A 347 -25.07 -2.42 14.73
CA ARG A 347 -24.92 -3.15 13.47
C ARG A 347 -23.95 -2.45 12.51
N GLY A 348 -24.03 -1.12 12.44
CA GLY A 348 -23.12 -0.27 11.67
C GLY A 348 -21.68 -0.36 12.17
N PHE A 349 -21.47 -0.38 13.49
CA PHE A 349 -20.16 -0.55 14.12
C PHE A 349 -19.54 -1.91 13.78
N LEU A 350 -20.31 -3.00 13.88
CA LEU A 350 -19.81 -4.33 13.48
C LEU A 350 -19.35 -4.36 12.01
N ASP A 351 -20.13 -3.74 11.11
CA ASP A 351 -19.76 -3.64 9.70
C ASP A 351 -18.54 -2.70 9.48
N LEU A 352 -18.44 -1.63 10.26
CA LEU A 352 -17.30 -0.70 10.24
C LEU A 352 -16.00 -1.44 10.54
N VAL A 353 -15.97 -2.24 11.62
CA VAL A 353 -14.80 -3.04 11.98
C VAL A 353 -14.43 -4.02 10.88
N GLU A 354 -15.42 -4.67 10.25
CA GLU A 354 -15.14 -5.56 9.12
C GLU A 354 -14.52 -4.83 7.93
N ARG A 355 -15.04 -3.66 7.57
CA ARG A 355 -14.49 -2.83 6.48
C ARG A 355 -13.09 -2.32 6.83
N ASN A 356 -12.85 -1.93 8.07
CA ASN A 356 -11.54 -1.51 8.56
C ASN A 356 -10.54 -2.66 8.49
N ALA A 357 -10.91 -3.87 8.94
CA ALA A 357 -10.04 -5.05 8.91
C ALA A 357 -9.67 -5.49 7.48
N ARG A 358 -10.54 -5.21 6.50
CA ARG A 358 -10.27 -5.44 5.09
C ARG A 358 -9.47 -4.34 4.43
N THR A 359 -9.24 -3.19 5.08
CA THR A 359 -8.50 -2.08 4.48
C THR A 359 -7.12 -1.96 5.12
N ARG A 360 -6.05 -1.95 4.32
CA ARG A 360 -4.67 -1.69 4.79
C ARG A 360 -4.00 -0.66 3.89
N ASP A 361 -3.38 0.36 4.48
CA ASP A 361 -2.75 1.48 3.77
C ASP A 361 -3.64 2.15 2.71
N GLY A 362 -4.96 2.22 2.98
CA GLY A 362 -5.95 2.81 2.09
C GLY A 362 -6.40 1.91 0.92
N ALA A 363 -5.90 0.68 0.83
CA ALA A 363 -6.33 -0.31 -0.17
C ALA A 363 -7.15 -1.44 0.48
N GLU A 364 -8.23 -1.83 -0.18
CA GLU A 364 -9.03 -3.00 0.23
C GLU A 364 -8.28 -4.29 -0.13
N VAL A 365 -7.98 -5.09 0.88
CA VAL A 365 -7.35 -6.40 0.76
C VAL A 365 -8.43 -7.42 0.42
N ASP A 366 -8.45 -7.88 -0.82
CA ASP A 366 -9.21 -9.07 -1.20
C ASP A 366 -8.56 -10.30 -0.55
N LEU A 367 -9.21 -10.82 0.49
CA LEU A 367 -8.74 -11.97 1.25
C LEU A 367 -8.65 -13.25 0.39
N ALA A 368 -9.57 -13.42 -0.56
CA ALA A 368 -9.55 -14.57 -1.46
C ALA A 368 -8.38 -14.47 -2.44
N ALA A 369 -8.09 -13.26 -2.94
CA ALA A 369 -6.91 -13.00 -3.77
C ALA A 369 -5.61 -13.16 -2.97
N ASN A 370 -5.53 -12.64 -1.74
CA ASN A 370 -4.34 -12.76 -0.89
C ASN A 370 -4.05 -14.22 -0.51
N ARG A 371 -5.10 -15.03 -0.25
CA ARG A 371 -4.95 -16.48 -0.02
C ARG A 371 -4.42 -17.21 -1.25
N ARG A 372 -4.99 -16.95 -2.43
CA ARG A 372 -4.51 -17.51 -3.71
C ARG A 372 -3.05 -17.10 -3.98
N LEU A 373 -2.71 -15.85 -3.69
CA LEU A 373 -1.34 -15.35 -3.82
C LEU A 373 -0.38 -16.09 -2.88
N GLY A 374 -0.80 -16.36 -1.64
CA GLY A 374 -0.05 -17.19 -0.68
C GLY A 374 0.18 -18.61 -1.20
N GLU A 375 -0.85 -19.27 -1.72
CA GLU A 375 -0.72 -20.61 -2.31
C GLU A 375 0.27 -20.63 -3.50
N LEU A 376 0.22 -19.61 -4.36
CA LEU A 376 1.14 -19.47 -5.48
C LEU A 376 2.59 -19.25 -5.01
N LEU A 377 2.79 -18.38 -4.01
CA LEU A 377 4.11 -18.14 -3.42
C LEU A 377 4.68 -19.40 -2.77
N THR A 378 3.85 -20.21 -2.09
CA THR A 378 4.28 -21.50 -1.52
C THR A 378 4.70 -22.49 -2.61
N ARG A 379 3.99 -22.56 -3.75
CA ARG A 379 4.37 -23.42 -4.89
C ARG A 379 5.64 -22.95 -5.60
N LEU A 380 5.89 -21.65 -5.61
CA LEU A 380 7.08 -21.06 -6.26
C LEU A 380 8.34 -21.19 -5.40
N ARG A 381 8.20 -21.28 -4.08
CA ARG A 381 9.32 -21.59 -3.19
C ARG A 381 9.80 -23.03 -3.44
N PRO A 382 11.12 -23.27 -3.54
CA PRO A 382 11.64 -24.63 -3.67
C PRO A 382 11.21 -25.45 -2.45
N ALA A 383 10.77 -26.69 -2.69
CA ALA A 383 10.59 -27.66 -1.61
C ALA A 383 11.95 -27.86 -0.92
N ALA A 384 11.98 -27.64 0.39
CA ALA A 384 13.18 -27.79 1.21
C ALA A 384 13.70 -29.23 1.21
#